data_AF-A0A3B5RBJ7-F1
#
_entry.id   AF-A0A3B5RBJ7-F1
#
_cell.length_a   1.000
_cell.length_b   1.000
_cell.length_c   1.000
_cell.angle_alpha   90.00
_cell.angle_beta   90.00
_cell.angle_gamma   90.00
#
_symmetry.space_group_name_H-M   'P 1'
#
loop_
_entity.id
_entity.type
_entity.pdbx_description
1 polymer ?
#
loop_
_entity_poly.entity_id
_entity_poly.type
_entity_poly.pdbx_seq_one_letter_code
_entity_poly.pdbx_strand_id
1 'polypeptide(L)'
;WTCCSSEGKSLNRKIPLFSCCKKVSTAEITEPIIKFEVQRPNPPCVRAVIFTTQTGHYCSHLLAPWVFQKIQELRRVENLNLFLITSIFHL
;
A
#
# COMPACT_ATOMS: atom_id res chain seq x y z
N TRP A 1 24.79 6.05 30.66
CA TRP A 1 23.52 6.22 29.91
C TRP A 1 23.88 6.53 28.47
N THR A 2 24.40 5.56 27.72
CA THR A 2 23.54 4.92 26.71
C THR A 2 24.11 3.55 26.35
N CYS A 3 23.30 2.51 26.47
CA CYS A 3 23.52 1.26 25.73
C CYS A 3 22.15 0.73 25.30
N CYS A 4 21.95 0.64 23.98
CA CYS A 4 21.60 -0.60 23.30
C CYS A 4 21.72 -0.34 21.79
N SER A 5 22.89 -0.64 21.26
CA SER A 5 23.04 -1.04 19.85
C SER A 5 22.41 -2.42 19.70
N SER A 6 21.61 -2.61 18.65
CA SER A 6 21.33 -3.94 18.09
C SER A 6 21.55 -3.88 16.58
N GLU A 7 22.78 -4.19 16.18
CA GLU A 7 23.11 -4.56 14.81
C GLU A 7 22.39 -5.87 14.47
N GLY A 8 21.29 -5.77 13.75
CA GLY A 8 20.68 -6.92 13.08
C GLY A 8 21.40 -7.20 11.76
N LYS A 9 22.31 -8.18 11.74
CA LYS A 9 22.74 -8.82 10.48
C LYS A 9 21.60 -9.69 9.96
N SER A 10 21.01 -9.35 8.82
CA SER A 10 20.18 -10.28 8.06
C SER A 10 20.37 -10.10 6.55
N LEU A 11 20.81 -11.19 5.95
CA LEU A 11 20.97 -11.58 4.55
C LEU A 11 20.89 -10.51 3.44
N ASN A 12 21.97 -10.50 2.67
CA ASN A 12 22.16 -9.89 1.37
C ASN A 12 21.08 -10.32 0.35
N ARG A 13 20.04 -9.48 0.23
CA ARG A 13 19.34 -9.19 -1.03
C ARG A 13 18.81 -7.77 -0.87
N LYS A 14 19.44 -6.77 -1.50
CA LYS A 14 18.95 -5.38 -1.45
C LYS A 14 17.71 -5.23 -2.35
N ILE A 15 16.65 -5.95 -2.02
CA ILE A 15 15.30 -5.56 -2.39
C ILE A 15 15.12 -4.22 -1.67
N PRO A 16 14.94 -3.09 -2.37
CA PRO A 16 14.67 -1.84 -1.68
C PRO A 16 13.37 -2.06 -0.88
N LEU A 17 13.50 -2.25 0.42
CA LEU A 17 12.38 -2.29 1.34
C LEU A 17 11.68 -0.96 1.16
N PHE A 18 10.51 -0.98 0.52
CA PHE A 18 9.69 0.22 0.39
C PHE A 18 9.42 0.73 1.80
N SER A 19 10.06 1.85 2.17
CA SER A 19 10.02 2.33 3.56
C SER A 19 8.77 3.15 3.83
N CYS A 20 8.48 4.12 2.94
CA CYS A 20 7.31 4.99 2.97
C CYS A 20 7.31 5.95 1.76
N CYS A 21 6.16 6.56 1.47
CA CYS A 21 6.08 7.66 0.51
C CYS A 21 6.67 8.95 1.08
N LYS A 22 7.66 9.53 0.40
CA LYS A 22 8.18 10.89 0.67
C LYS A 22 7.65 11.95 -0.30
N LYS A 23 7.11 11.50 -1.43
CA LYS A 23 6.46 12.30 -2.48
C LYS A 23 5.22 11.56 -2.96
N VAL A 24 4.27 12.29 -3.53
CA VAL A 24 3.03 11.74 -4.11
C VAL A 24 2.85 12.25 -5.53
N SER A 25 2.15 11.46 -6.34
CA SER A 25 1.72 11.81 -7.70
C SER A 25 0.20 11.94 -7.77
N THR A 26 -0.28 12.78 -8.70
CA THR A 26 -1.70 12.83 -9.08
C THR A 26 -2.00 12.04 -10.36
N ALA A 27 -0.96 11.57 -11.05
CA ALA A 27 -1.09 10.78 -12.27
C ALA A 27 -1.85 9.47 -12.01
N GLU A 28 -2.70 9.10 -12.96
CA GLU A 28 -3.44 7.84 -12.89
C GLU A 28 -2.54 6.65 -13.18
N ILE A 29 -2.71 5.59 -12.40
CA ILE A 29 -1.98 4.33 -12.59
C ILE A 29 -2.75 3.50 -13.62
N THR A 30 -2.10 3.17 -14.72
CA THR A 30 -2.71 2.36 -15.80
C THR A 30 -2.55 0.86 -15.55
N GLU A 31 -1.65 0.46 -14.65
CA GLU A 31 -1.45 -0.94 -14.29
C GLU A 31 -2.55 -1.48 -13.37
N PRO A 32 -2.82 -2.79 -13.40
CA PRO A 32 -3.76 -3.42 -12.48
C PRO A 32 -3.34 -3.22 -11.01
N ILE A 33 -4.24 -2.58 -10.25
CA ILE A 33 -4.04 -2.34 -8.82
C ILE A 33 -4.62 -3.52 -8.05
N ILE A 34 -3.79 -4.14 -7.22
CA ILE A 34 -4.12 -5.34 -6.45
C ILE A 34 -4.72 -4.95 -5.09
N LYS A 35 -4.09 -3.99 -4.42
CA LYS A 35 -4.51 -3.52 -3.09
C LYS A 35 -4.07 -2.08 -2.87
N PHE A 36 -4.60 -1.48 -1.82
CA PHE A 36 -4.21 -0.14 -1.39
C PHE A 36 -3.98 -0.08 0.12
N GLU A 37 -3.14 0.86 0.54
CA GLU A 37 -2.88 1.17 1.94
C GLU A 37 -2.90 2.69 2.13
N VAL A 38 -3.42 3.17 3.25
CA VAL A 38 -3.43 4.62 3.57
C VAL A 38 -2.27 4.92 4.51
N GLN A 39 -1.29 5.65 4.03
CA GLN A 39 -0.14 6.09 4.81
C GLN A 39 -0.48 7.37 5.59
N ARG A 40 -0.32 7.31 6.91
CA ARG A 40 -0.37 8.50 7.77
C ARG A 40 0.92 9.32 7.62
N PRO A 41 0.86 10.66 7.68
CA PRO A 41 2.06 11.49 7.63
C PRO A 41 2.94 11.22 8.87
N ASN A 42 4.24 11.01 8.64
CA ASN A 42 5.25 10.87 9.69
C ASN A 42 6.62 11.25 9.10
N PRO A 43 7.13 12.48 9.31
CA PRO A 43 8.34 12.96 8.65
C PRO A 43 9.52 11.95 8.72
N PRO A 44 10.21 11.66 7.60
CA PRO A 44 10.13 12.34 6.29
C PRO A 44 8.99 11.85 5.38
N CYS A 45 8.13 10.95 5.85
CA CYS A 45 7.02 10.38 5.10
C CYS A 45 5.82 11.34 5.07
N VAL A 46 5.22 11.49 3.89
CA VAL A 46 4.06 12.36 3.66
C VAL A 46 2.75 11.57 3.74
N ARG A 47 1.61 12.25 3.80
CA ARG A 47 0.30 11.59 3.69
C ARG A 47 0.11 11.07 2.26
N ALA A 48 -0.19 9.78 2.09
CA ALA A 48 -0.32 9.16 0.77
C ALA A 48 -1.31 8.00 0.77
N VAL A 49 -1.87 7.68 -0.40
CA VAL A 49 -2.46 6.38 -0.69
C VAL A 49 -1.43 5.58 -1.46
N ILE A 50 -1.02 4.44 -0.93
CA ILE A 50 -0.08 3.53 -1.57
C ILE A 50 -0.88 2.49 -2.33
N PHE A 51 -0.77 2.47 -3.65
CA PHE A 51 -1.31 1.40 -4.47
C PHE A 51 -0.25 0.36 -4.77
N THR A 52 -0.58 -0.91 -4.55
CA THR A 52 0.29 -2.04 -4.90
C THR A 52 -0.19 -2.64 -6.21
N THR A 53 0.74 -2.80 -7.13
CA THR A 53 0.55 -3.43 -8.45
C THR A 53 1.45 -4.67 -8.52
N GLN A 54 1.45 -5.36 -9.67
CA GLN A 54 2.37 -6.49 -9.89
C GLN A 54 3.84 -6.05 -9.94
N THR A 55 4.10 -4.84 -10.44
CA THR A 55 5.45 -4.34 -10.70
C THR A 55 6.00 -3.51 -9.55
N GLY A 56 5.14 -2.93 -8.70
CA GLY A 56 5.60 -2.18 -7.54
C GLY A 56 4.53 -1.37 -6.82
N HIS A 57 5.01 -0.37 -6.07
CA HIS A 57 4.19 0.50 -5.22
C HIS A 57 4.17 1.94 -5.75
N TYR A 58 2.98 2.52 -5.79
CA TYR A 58 2.74 3.87 -6.28
C TYR A 58 2.18 4.76 -5.17
N CYS A 59 2.84 5.89 -4.94
CA CYS A 59 2.43 6.89 -3.96
C CYS A 59 1.48 7.91 -4.60
N SER A 60 0.18 7.80 -4.33
CA SER A 60 -0.84 8.68 -4.88
C SER A 60 -1.32 9.71 -3.88
N HIS A 61 -1.61 10.91 -4.38
CA HIS A 61 -2.20 11.97 -3.58
C HIS A 61 -3.67 11.64 -3.32
N LEU A 62 -4.09 11.71 -2.05
CA LEU A 62 -5.47 11.40 -1.63
C LEU A 62 -6.57 12.18 -2.37
N LEU A 63 -6.25 13.37 -2.89
CA LEU A 63 -7.19 14.29 -3.54
C LEU A 63 -7.20 14.16 -5.07
N ALA A 64 -6.39 13.26 -5.64
CA ALA A 64 -6.45 13.02 -7.07
C ALA A 64 -7.83 12.41 -7.43
N PRO A 65 -8.54 12.91 -8.46
CA PRO A 65 -9.95 12.57 -8.71
C PRO A 65 -10.24 11.08 -8.83
N TRP A 66 -9.33 10.31 -9.42
CA TRP A 66 -9.48 8.87 -9.65
C TRP A 66 -9.26 8.02 -8.39
N VAL A 67 -8.50 8.53 -7.40
CA VAL A 67 -8.06 7.75 -6.23
C VAL A 67 -9.25 7.31 -5.37
N PHE A 68 -10.21 8.21 -5.14
CA PHE A 68 -11.38 7.88 -4.34
C PHE A 68 -12.24 6.81 -5.01
N GLN A 69 -12.48 6.93 -6.32
CA GLN A 69 -13.26 5.95 -7.09
C GLN A 69 -12.57 4.57 -7.07
N LYS A 70 -11.25 4.54 -7.24
CA LYS A 70 -10.48 3.30 -7.22
C LYS A 70 -10.49 2.61 -5.86
N ILE A 71 -10.39 3.36 -4.75
CA ILE A 71 -10.51 2.80 -3.39
C ILE A 71 -11.87 2.15 -3.18
N GLN A 72 -12.96 2.78 -3.65
CA GLN A 72 -14.29 2.20 -3.53
C GLN A 72 -14.43 0.90 -4.30
N GLU A 73 -13.91 0.86 -5.53
CA GLU A 73 -13.90 -0.35 -6.36
C GLU A 73 -13.19 -1.51 -5.65
N LEU A 74 -11.98 -1.28 -5.15
CA LEU A 74 -11.19 -2.30 -4.44
C LEU A 74 -11.90 -2.81 -3.18
N ARG A 75 -12.52 -1.93 -2.39
CA ARG A 75 -13.28 -2.34 -1.20
C ARG A 75 -14.49 -3.20 -1.55
N ARG A 76 -15.18 -2.92 -2.66
CA ARG A 76 -16.29 -3.78 -3.12
C ARG A 76 -15.79 -5.18 -3.46
N VAL A 77 -14.68 -5.27 -4.18
CA VAL A 77 -14.07 -6.55 -4.57
C VAL A 77 -13.59 -7.34 -3.33
N GLU A 78 -12.93 -6.70 -2.37
CA GLU A 78 -12.52 -7.35 -1.11
C GLU A 78 -13.72 -7.91 -0.34
N ASN A 79 -14.79 -7.14 -0.22
CA ASN A 79 -16.01 -7.58 0.47
C ASN A 79 -16.68 -8.77 -0.25
N LEU A 80 -16.74 -8.74 -1.59
CA LEU A 80 -17.28 -9.85 -2.39
C LEU A 80 -16.43 -11.11 -2.24
N ASN A 81 -15.10 -10.99 -2.28
CA ASN A 81 -14.20 -12.12 -2.09
C ASN A 81 -14.38 -12.74 -0.70
N LEU A 82 -14.48 -11.91 0.34
CA LEU A 82 -14.73 -12.40 1.69
C LEU A 82 -16.07 -13.13 1.78
N PHE A 83 -17.14 -12.58 1.19
CA PHE A 83 -18.45 -13.22 1.16
C PHE A 83 -18.41 -14.60 0.49
N LEU A 84 -17.84 -14.69 -0.72
CA LEU A 84 -17.71 -15.95 -1.46
C LEU A 84 -16.91 -17.00 -0.67
N ILE A 85 -15.79 -16.59 -0.08
CA ILE A 85 -14.94 -17.47 0.73
C ILE A 85 -15.73 -17.99 1.94
N THR A 86 -16.41 -17.11 2.67
CA THR A 86 -17.22 -17.53 3.83
C THR A 86 -18.37 -18.46 3.43
N SER A 87 -18.99 -18.27 2.26
CA SER A 87 -20.04 -19.16 1.77
C SER A 87 -19.52 -20.55 1.39
N ILE A 88 -18.32 -20.65 0.80
CA ILE A 88 -17.71 -21.94 0.45
C ILE A 88 -17.31 -22.72 1.71
N PHE A 89 -16.76 -22.06 2.73
CA PHE A 89 -16.35 -22.72 3.97
C PHE A 89 -17.52 -23.03 4.93
N HIS A 90 -18.73 -22.56 4.63
CA HIS A 90 -19.97 -22.88 5.37
C HIS A 90 -20.84 -23.94 4.65
N LEU A 91 -20.34 -24.57 3.59
CA LEU A 91 -20.91 -25.72 2.87
C LEU A 91 -19.98 -26.93 3.03
#